data_AF-A0A8J2KHH6-F1
#
_entry.id   AF-A0A8J2KHH6-F1
#
_cell.length_a   1.000
_cell.length_b   1.000
_cell.length_c   1.000
_cell.angle_alpha   90.00
_cell.angle_beta   90.00
_cell.angle_gamma   90.00
#
_symmetry.space_group_name_H-M   'P 1'
#
loop_
_entity.id
_entity.type
_entity.pdbx_description
1 polymer ?
#
loop_
_entity_poly.entity_id
_entity_poly.type
_entity_poly.pdbx_seq_one_letter_code
_entity_poly.pdbx_strand_id
1 'polypeptide(L)'
;PTSRSTGGANGSSSNGLGSVGIADDQAKDFDFEKTEMKYDSTGMFHWCPARSIEECILDRNQAAMTVLNGHVVVCLFADPDSPLIGLRNLVMPLRASNFHYHELKHVVIVGSVDYIRREWKMLQNLPKISILNGSPLSRADLRAVNVNLCDMCVILSAKVPSNDDPTLADKEAILASLNIKAMTFDDTIGVLSDSNATGTGEKSSPLGSPIVLQRRGSVYGSNVPMITGMTFEGSSK
;
A
#
# COMPACT_ATOMS: atom_id res chain seq x y z
N PRO A 1 37.67 17.97 48.59
CA PRO A 1 38.43 18.93 49.41
C PRO A 1 39.79 19.24 48.78
N THR A 2 39.86 20.33 48.01
CA THR A 2 40.87 21.41 48.02
C THR A 2 40.82 22.15 46.68
N SER A 3 40.09 23.25 46.71
CA SER A 3 40.16 24.36 45.77
C SER A 3 41.53 25.04 45.83
N ARG A 4 42.02 25.54 44.69
CA ARG A 4 43.08 26.55 44.66
C ARG A 4 42.66 27.72 43.78
N SER A 5 42.63 28.89 44.41
CA SER A 5 42.55 30.24 43.85
C SER A 5 43.81 30.55 43.02
N THR A 6 44.00 31.65 42.27
CA THR A 6 43.63 33.07 42.44
C THR A 6 44.21 33.84 41.25
N GLY A 7 43.62 35.00 40.91
CA GLY A 7 44.30 36.16 40.33
C GLY A 7 44.40 36.16 38.80
N GLY A 8 44.20 37.25 38.08
CA GLY A 8 44.00 38.64 38.44
C GLY A 8 43.97 39.45 37.13
N ALA A 9 43.20 40.53 37.12
CA ALA A 9 42.96 41.43 36.00
C ALA A 9 44.23 42.15 35.49
N ASN A 10 44.25 42.61 34.23
CA ASN A 10 43.87 43.97 33.82
C ASN A 10 44.61 44.47 32.56
N GLY A 11 43.93 45.29 31.74
CA GLY A 11 44.49 46.37 30.88
C GLY A 11 45.12 45.95 29.54
N SER A 12 44.43 46.04 28.40
CA SER A 12 44.16 47.26 27.60
C SER A 12 45.27 47.65 26.61
N SER A 13 44.88 47.64 25.33
CA SER A 13 45.15 48.66 24.30
C SER A 13 46.01 48.28 23.09
N SER A 14 45.31 48.32 21.95
CA SER A 14 45.72 48.77 20.60
C SER A 14 46.82 48.02 19.86
N ASN A 15 46.43 47.33 18.78
CA ASN A 15 46.81 47.79 17.44
C ASN A 15 45.88 47.20 16.38
N GLY A 16 45.32 48.07 15.55
CA GLY A 16 44.52 47.69 14.39
C GLY A 16 45.41 47.18 13.27
N LEU A 17 44.94 46.13 12.58
CA LEU A 17 45.23 45.92 11.18
C LEU A 17 44.04 45.18 10.58
N GLY A 18 43.36 45.83 9.63
CA GLY A 18 42.30 45.22 8.86
C GLY A 18 42.85 44.08 8.02
N SER A 19 42.20 42.92 8.10
CA SER A 19 42.30 41.85 7.13
C SER A 19 40.89 41.48 6.72
N VAL A 20 40.61 41.78 5.46
CA VAL A 20 39.42 41.45 4.69
C VAL A 20 39.14 39.95 4.76
N GLY A 21 37.87 39.59 4.92
CA GLY A 21 37.42 38.20 5.01
C GLY A 21 37.59 37.44 3.70
N ILE A 22 37.88 36.14 3.82
CA ILE A 22 37.64 35.13 2.78
C ILE A 22 37.19 33.85 3.49
N ALA A 23 35.89 33.56 3.31
CA ALA A 23 35.23 32.26 3.25
C ALA A 23 35.87 31.07 4.00
N ASP A 24 35.29 30.70 5.14
CA ASP A 24 35.33 29.31 5.63
C ASP A 24 33.99 28.90 6.30
N ASP A 25 32.87 29.36 5.72
CA ASP A 25 31.52 29.13 6.26
C ASP A 25 30.58 28.48 5.22
N GLN A 26 31.15 27.73 4.26
CA GLN A 26 30.41 27.02 3.20
C GLN A 26 30.56 25.49 3.25
N ALA A 27 30.78 24.92 4.43
CA ALA A 27 30.79 23.46 4.61
C ALA A 27 29.48 22.91 5.21
N LYS A 28 28.36 23.64 5.14
CA LYS A 28 27.09 23.22 5.79
C LYS A 28 25.83 23.14 4.92
N ASP A 29 25.88 23.47 3.62
CA ASP A 29 24.69 23.46 2.75
C ASP A 29 24.81 22.53 1.53
N PHE A 30 25.61 21.46 1.64
CA PHE A 30 25.33 20.24 0.88
C PHE A 30 24.69 19.28 1.85
N ASP A 31 23.39 19.51 2.09
CA ASP A 31 22.50 18.59 2.77
C ASP A 31 22.80 17.20 2.22
N PHE A 32 23.46 16.44 3.08
CA PHE A 32 23.55 15.01 3.00
C PHE A 32 22.11 14.58 2.78
N GLU A 33 21.74 14.26 1.53
CA GLU A 33 20.71 13.28 1.26
C GLU A 33 21.18 12.10 2.06
N LYS A 34 20.70 12.06 3.31
CA LYS A 34 20.74 10.94 4.23
C LYS A 34 20.59 9.78 3.31
N THR A 35 21.65 8.99 3.15
CA THR A 35 21.69 7.94 2.13
C THR A 35 20.61 6.96 2.53
N GLU A 36 19.37 7.28 2.16
CA GLU A 36 18.21 6.53 2.54
C GLU A 36 18.44 5.25 1.78
N MET A 37 18.65 4.17 2.51
CA MET A 37 18.81 2.87 1.92
C MET A 37 17.52 2.60 1.13
N LYS A 38 17.57 2.83 -0.18
CA LYS A 38 16.44 2.60 -1.09
C LYS A 38 16.23 1.10 -1.32
N TYR A 39 17.29 0.33 -1.10
CA TYR A 39 17.34 -1.12 -1.28
C TYR A 39 17.87 -1.81 -0.04
N ASP A 40 17.61 -3.11 0.05
CA ASP A 40 18.17 -3.96 1.07
C ASP A 40 19.69 -4.12 0.91
N SER A 41 20.36 -4.78 1.86
CA SER A 41 21.81 -4.96 1.83
C SER A 41 22.32 -5.74 0.62
N THR A 42 21.46 -6.52 -0.03
CA THR A 42 21.79 -7.25 -1.26
C THR A 42 21.60 -6.43 -2.53
N GLY A 43 20.88 -5.30 -2.46
CA GLY A 43 20.51 -4.49 -3.63
C GLY A 43 19.44 -5.12 -4.53
N MET A 44 18.82 -6.22 -4.09
CA MET A 44 17.87 -7.00 -4.89
C MET A 44 16.43 -6.53 -4.73
N PHE A 45 16.10 -5.90 -3.60
CA PHE A 45 14.73 -5.49 -3.28
C PHE A 45 14.69 -4.08 -2.72
N HIS A 46 13.59 -3.37 -2.99
CA HIS A 46 13.30 -2.11 -2.34
C HIS A 46 13.10 -2.31 -0.85
N TRP A 47 13.63 -1.35 -0.10
CA TRP A 47 13.63 -1.38 1.34
C TRP A 47 13.15 -0.04 1.90
N CYS A 48 12.49 -0.08 3.04
CA CYS A 48 12.17 1.09 3.84
C CYS A 48 12.48 0.84 5.31
N PRO A 49 12.65 1.91 6.11
CA PRO A 49 12.69 1.80 7.56
C PRO A 49 11.49 1.00 8.08
N ALA A 50 11.69 0.29 9.20
CA ALA A 50 10.63 -0.51 9.79
C ALA A 50 9.44 0.36 10.18
N ARG A 51 8.27 0.07 9.62
CA ARG A 51 7.01 0.77 9.91
C ARG A 51 6.22 0.02 10.97
N SER A 52 5.54 0.75 11.85
CA SER A 52 4.57 0.15 12.76
C SER A 52 3.38 -0.41 11.96
N ILE A 53 2.74 -1.46 12.48
CA ILE A 53 1.56 -2.02 11.79
C ILE A 53 0.40 -1.02 11.85
N GLU A 54 0.30 -0.28 12.95
CA GLU A 54 -0.73 0.72 13.22
C GLU A 54 -0.77 1.82 12.16
N GLU A 55 0.39 2.29 11.67
CA GLU A 55 0.48 3.26 10.57
C GLU A 55 0.03 2.71 9.22
N CYS A 56 0.01 1.39 9.05
CA CYS A 56 -0.36 0.74 7.80
C CYS A 56 -1.82 0.27 7.79
N ILE A 57 -2.50 0.28 8.94
CA ILE A 57 -3.91 -0.07 9.04
C ILE A 57 -4.75 1.11 8.56
N LEU A 58 -5.66 0.81 7.64
CA LEU A 58 -6.66 1.72 7.13
C LEU A 58 -8.02 1.30 7.66
N ASP A 59 -8.80 2.29 8.07
CA ASP A 59 -10.25 2.12 8.23
C ASP A 59 -10.94 2.09 6.87
N ARG A 60 -12.15 1.53 6.80
CA ARG A 60 -12.94 1.49 5.54
C ARG A 60 -13.08 2.87 4.90
N ASN A 61 -13.34 3.90 5.68
CA ASN A 61 -13.49 5.27 5.18
C ASN A 61 -12.15 5.83 4.67
N GLN A 62 -11.04 5.54 5.35
CA GLN A 62 -9.70 5.95 4.90
C GLN A 62 -9.30 5.23 3.61
N ALA A 63 -9.62 3.94 3.48
CA ALA A 63 -9.46 3.17 2.25
C ALA A 63 -10.27 3.77 1.09
N ALA A 64 -11.54 4.14 1.33
CA ALA A 64 -12.37 4.77 0.32
C ALA A 64 -11.89 6.17 -0.11
N MET A 65 -11.24 6.91 0.79
CA MET A 65 -10.63 8.21 0.48
C MET A 65 -9.28 8.07 -0.24
N THR A 66 -8.60 6.93 -0.10
CA THR A 66 -7.34 6.67 -0.80
C THR A 66 -7.65 6.21 -2.23
N VAL A 67 -7.19 6.99 -3.21
CA VAL A 67 -7.39 6.65 -4.62
C VAL A 67 -6.44 5.50 -5.00
N LEU A 68 -6.93 4.27 -4.86
CA LEU A 68 -6.21 3.06 -5.21
C LEU A 68 -6.52 2.63 -6.66
N ASN A 69 -5.51 2.59 -7.51
CA ASN A 69 -5.61 2.16 -8.92
C ASN A 69 -4.32 1.43 -9.32
N GLY A 70 -4.46 0.33 -10.07
CA GLY A 70 -3.31 -0.46 -10.52
C GLY A 70 -2.51 -1.00 -9.34
N HIS A 71 -3.23 -1.54 -8.35
CA HIS A 71 -2.69 -2.09 -7.11
C HIS A 71 -2.99 -3.60 -7.03
N VAL A 72 -2.38 -4.28 -6.05
CA VAL A 72 -2.64 -5.69 -5.77
C VAL A 72 -3.47 -5.79 -4.50
N VAL A 73 -4.63 -6.42 -4.59
CA VAL A 73 -5.48 -6.72 -3.42
C VAL A 73 -5.16 -8.14 -2.96
N VAL A 74 -4.87 -8.33 -1.68
CA VAL A 74 -4.66 -9.65 -1.08
C VAL A 74 -5.79 -9.91 -0.10
N CYS A 75 -6.75 -10.75 -0.51
CA CYS A 75 -7.85 -11.23 0.30
C CYS A 75 -7.36 -12.40 1.17
N LEU A 76 -7.28 -12.17 2.48
CA LEU A 76 -6.71 -13.13 3.42
C LEU A 76 -7.79 -13.75 4.32
N PHE A 77 -7.93 -15.06 4.24
CA PHE A 77 -8.78 -15.87 5.11
C PHE A 77 -7.94 -16.59 6.15
N ALA A 78 -7.86 -16.04 7.34
CA ALA A 78 -7.08 -16.62 8.42
C ALA A 78 -7.63 -16.21 9.78
N ASP A 79 -7.58 -17.15 10.73
CA ASP A 79 -7.92 -16.91 12.12
C ASP A 79 -6.64 -16.57 12.93
N PRO A 80 -6.73 -15.90 14.09
CA PRO A 80 -5.56 -15.47 14.86
C PRO A 80 -4.58 -16.58 15.26
N ASP A 81 -5.02 -17.83 15.24
CA ASP A 81 -4.28 -19.07 15.55
C ASP A 81 -3.88 -19.89 14.31
N SER A 82 -4.34 -19.50 13.12
CA SER A 82 -4.04 -20.20 11.86
C SER A 82 -2.52 -20.24 11.57
N PRO A 83 -2.01 -21.25 10.85
CA PRO A 83 -0.62 -21.31 10.40
C PRO A 83 -0.20 -20.07 9.58
N LEU A 84 1.09 -19.71 9.64
CA LEU A 84 1.61 -18.59 8.85
C LEU A 84 1.74 -18.98 7.39
N ILE A 85 1.17 -18.18 6.49
CA ILE A 85 1.28 -18.39 5.03
C ILE A 85 2.67 -17.95 4.55
N GLY A 86 3.23 -16.91 5.16
CA GLY A 86 4.48 -16.30 4.72
C GLY A 86 4.24 -15.26 3.62
N LEU A 87 3.41 -14.26 3.90
CA LEU A 87 3.05 -13.12 3.06
C LEU A 87 4.27 -12.41 2.46
N ARG A 88 5.42 -12.43 3.15
CA ARG A 88 6.68 -11.90 2.62
C ARG A 88 7.05 -12.54 1.28
N ASN A 89 6.84 -13.83 1.10
CA ASN A 89 7.19 -14.55 -0.13
C ASN A 89 6.32 -14.11 -1.32
N LEU A 90 5.10 -13.62 -1.04
CA LEU A 90 4.24 -13.01 -2.05
C LEU A 90 4.68 -11.57 -2.37
N VAL A 91 4.96 -10.76 -1.36
CA VAL A 91 5.21 -9.32 -1.54
C VAL A 91 6.64 -9.04 -2.03
N MET A 92 7.62 -9.86 -1.62
CA MET A 92 9.02 -9.65 -1.94
C MET A 92 9.30 -9.58 -3.46
N PRO A 93 8.81 -10.52 -4.31
CA PRO A 93 8.97 -10.40 -5.76
C PRO A 93 8.37 -9.11 -6.34
N LEU A 94 7.27 -8.60 -5.77
CA LEU A 94 6.64 -7.34 -6.18
C LEU A 94 7.44 -6.10 -5.76
N ARG A 95 8.59 -6.28 -5.11
CA ARG A 95 9.49 -5.22 -4.64
C ARG A 95 10.90 -5.34 -5.21
N ALA A 96 11.10 -6.18 -6.23
CA ALA A 96 12.38 -6.33 -6.88
C ALA A 96 12.96 -4.98 -7.37
N SER A 97 14.28 -4.84 -7.33
CA SER A 97 15.01 -3.62 -7.70
C SER A 97 15.02 -3.33 -9.21
N ASN A 98 14.49 -4.24 -10.03
CA ASN A 98 14.31 -4.03 -11.46
C ASN A 98 13.12 -3.11 -11.81
N PHE A 99 12.25 -2.80 -10.85
CA PHE A 99 11.19 -1.79 -11.00
C PHE A 99 11.63 -0.46 -10.39
N HIS A 100 11.21 0.68 -10.93
CA HIS A 100 11.40 1.93 -10.22
C HIS A 100 10.38 2.06 -9.07
N TYR A 101 10.72 2.83 -8.04
CA TYR A 101 9.84 3.01 -6.87
C TYR A 101 8.41 3.43 -7.25
N HIS A 102 8.24 4.30 -8.25
CA HIS A 102 6.92 4.75 -8.70
C HIS A 102 6.11 3.65 -9.43
N GLU A 103 6.78 2.68 -10.06
CA GLU A 103 6.17 1.56 -10.78
C GLU A 103 5.72 0.44 -9.83
N LEU A 104 6.26 0.42 -8.60
CA LEU A 104 5.87 -0.56 -7.59
C LEU A 104 4.38 -0.48 -7.30
N LYS A 105 3.72 -1.62 -7.48
CA LYS A 105 2.29 -1.80 -7.18
C LYS A 105 2.07 -1.73 -5.67
N HIS A 106 1.13 -0.90 -5.24
CA HIS A 106 0.69 -0.87 -3.86
C HIS A 106 0.02 -2.20 -3.52
N VAL A 107 0.34 -2.78 -2.35
CA VAL A 107 -0.27 -4.03 -1.88
C VAL A 107 -1.24 -3.70 -0.75
N VAL A 108 -2.51 -4.02 -0.94
CA VAL A 108 -3.56 -3.82 0.07
C VAL A 108 -4.01 -5.19 0.57
N ILE A 109 -3.74 -5.48 1.84
CA ILE A 109 -4.13 -6.74 2.47
C ILE A 109 -5.46 -6.53 3.18
N VAL A 110 -6.48 -7.30 2.81
CA VAL A 110 -7.81 -7.28 3.43
C VAL A 110 -7.95 -8.54 4.28
N GLY A 111 -8.13 -8.40 5.59
CA GLY A 111 -8.31 -9.53 6.49
C GLY A 111 -8.16 -9.18 7.96
N SER A 112 -8.03 -10.21 8.79
CA SER A 112 -7.85 -10.06 10.23
C SER A 112 -6.47 -9.46 10.56
N VAL A 113 -6.48 -8.30 11.24
CA VAL A 113 -5.26 -7.63 11.70
C VAL A 113 -4.49 -8.50 12.69
N ASP A 114 -5.18 -9.27 13.53
CA ASP A 114 -4.54 -10.11 14.55
C ASP A 114 -3.66 -11.19 13.92
N TYR A 115 -4.09 -11.76 12.79
CA TYR A 115 -3.26 -12.67 12.01
C TYR A 115 -2.07 -11.93 11.39
N ILE A 116 -2.33 -10.81 10.70
CA ILE A 116 -1.30 -10.05 9.98
C ILE A 116 -0.21 -9.54 10.92
N ARG A 117 -0.57 -9.17 12.16
CA ARG A 117 0.37 -8.74 13.21
C ARG A 117 1.43 -9.79 13.50
N ARG A 118 1.11 -11.10 13.40
CA ARG A 118 2.11 -12.18 13.56
C ARG A 118 3.10 -12.24 12.39
N GLU A 119 2.68 -11.89 11.19
CA GLU A 119 3.53 -11.86 9.99
C GLU A 119 4.23 -10.52 9.75
N TRP A 120 3.79 -9.44 10.42
CA TRP A 120 4.22 -8.07 10.13
C TRP A 120 5.72 -7.85 10.23
N LYS A 121 6.40 -8.54 11.16
CA LYS A 121 7.86 -8.45 11.32
C LYS A 121 8.61 -8.77 10.01
N MET A 122 8.03 -9.62 9.17
CA MET A 122 8.59 -10.02 7.88
C MET A 122 8.25 -9.05 6.74
N LEU A 123 7.29 -8.13 6.95
CA LEU A 123 6.77 -7.17 5.96
C LEU A 123 7.14 -5.71 6.25
N GLN A 124 7.43 -5.35 7.50
CA GLN A 124 7.59 -3.97 7.98
C GLN A 124 8.63 -3.12 7.22
N ASN A 125 9.58 -3.77 6.54
CA ASN A 125 10.64 -3.14 5.76
C ASN A 125 10.36 -3.05 4.25
N LEU A 126 9.17 -3.48 3.81
CA LEU A 126 8.77 -3.42 2.42
C LEU A 126 7.84 -2.20 2.20
N PRO A 127 8.09 -1.39 1.16
CA PRO A 127 7.32 -0.18 0.92
C PRO A 127 5.92 -0.47 0.34
N LYS A 128 5.03 0.53 0.37
CA LYS A 128 3.70 0.52 -0.26
C LYS A 128 2.83 -0.69 0.12
N ILE A 129 2.79 -1.02 1.41
CA ILE A 129 1.86 -1.99 1.98
C ILE A 129 0.88 -1.24 2.86
N SER A 130 -0.42 -1.55 2.69
CA SER A 130 -1.51 -1.13 3.57
C SER A 130 -2.37 -2.33 3.94
N ILE A 131 -3.04 -2.24 5.09
CA ILE A 131 -3.89 -3.28 5.64
C ILE A 131 -5.27 -2.69 5.86
N LEU A 132 -6.31 -3.29 5.28
CA LEU A 132 -7.68 -2.98 5.64
C LEU A 132 -8.14 -3.97 6.70
N ASN A 133 -8.51 -3.46 7.88
CA ASN A 133 -9.15 -4.28 8.91
C ASN A 133 -10.59 -4.56 8.50
N GLY A 134 -10.83 -5.73 7.91
CA GLY A 134 -12.12 -6.07 7.34
C GLY A 134 -12.18 -7.53 6.89
N SER A 135 -13.25 -7.87 6.17
CA SER A 135 -13.45 -9.23 5.66
C SER A 135 -13.46 -9.23 4.13
N PRO A 136 -12.75 -10.16 3.47
CA PRO A 136 -12.85 -10.29 2.02
C PRO A 136 -14.22 -10.78 1.52
N LEU A 137 -15.11 -11.25 2.41
CA LEU A 137 -16.51 -11.55 2.05
C LEU A 137 -17.40 -10.31 2.08
N SER A 138 -16.96 -9.24 2.75
CA SER A 138 -17.69 -7.97 2.82
C SER A 138 -17.51 -7.21 1.51
N ARG A 139 -18.60 -7.09 0.75
CA ARG A 139 -18.63 -6.27 -0.48
C ARG A 139 -18.29 -4.80 -0.20
N ALA A 140 -18.62 -4.29 0.98
CA ALA A 140 -18.31 -2.91 1.36
C ALA A 140 -16.79 -2.69 1.48
N ASP A 141 -16.08 -3.66 2.06
CA ASP A 141 -14.62 -3.60 2.20
C ASP A 141 -13.93 -3.71 0.83
N LEU A 142 -14.41 -4.63 -0.02
CA LEU A 142 -13.91 -4.78 -1.40
C LEU A 142 -14.16 -3.56 -2.28
N ARG A 143 -15.29 -2.87 -2.10
CA ARG A 143 -15.55 -1.59 -2.77
C ARG A 143 -14.68 -0.47 -2.23
N ALA A 144 -14.44 -0.41 -0.92
CA ALA A 144 -13.60 0.62 -0.32
C ALA A 144 -12.16 0.56 -0.82
N VAL A 145 -11.63 -0.62 -1.16
CA VAL A 145 -10.29 -0.77 -1.75
C VAL A 145 -10.28 -0.62 -3.28
N ASN A 146 -11.43 -0.35 -3.91
CA ASN A 146 -11.58 -0.31 -5.36
C ASN A 146 -11.07 -1.58 -6.06
N VAL A 147 -11.53 -2.76 -5.64
CA VAL A 147 -11.10 -4.05 -6.21
C VAL A 147 -11.31 -4.13 -7.74
N ASN A 148 -12.23 -3.34 -8.30
CA ASN A 148 -12.43 -3.21 -9.75
C ASN A 148 -11.28 -2.52 -10.50
N LEU A 149 -10.46 -1.75 -9.81
CA LEU A 149 -9.29 -1.03 -10.35
C LEU A 149 -7.97 -1.73 -10.00
N CYS A 150 -8.00 -2.91 -9.39
CA CYS A 150 -6.79 -3.66 -9.09
C CYS A 150 -6.22 -4.33 -10.35
N ASP A 151 -4.89 -4.46 -10.42
CA ASP A 151 -4.23 -5.25 -11.46
C ASP A 151 -4.33 -6.75 -11.18
N MET A 152 -4.48 -7.11 -9.90
CA MET A 152 -4.62 -8.49 -9.45
C MET A 152 -5.28 -8.53 -8.08
N CYS A 153 -6.22 -9.47 -7.91
CA CYS A 153 -6.77 -9.87 -6.62
C CYS A 153 -6.29 -11.28 -6.29
N VAL A 154 -5.52 -11.41 -5.21
CA VAL A 154 -5.00 -12.70 -4.72
C VAL A 154 -5.85 -13.14 -3.54
N ILE A 155 -6.44 -14.33 -3.61
CA ILE A 155 -7.21 -14.92 -2.51
C ILE A 155 -6.39 -16.04 -1.88
N LEU A 156 -6.09 -15.91 -0.59
CA LEU A 156 -5.32 -16.87 0.20
C LEU A 156 -6.13 -17.33 1.41
N SER A 157 -6.02 -18.61 1.73
CA SER A 157 -6.60 -19.20 2.94
C SER A 157 -5.49 -19.85 3.76
N ALA A 158 -5.44 -19.52 5.05
CA ALA A 158 -4.61 -20.19 6.05
C ALA A 158 -5.43 -21.13 6.96
N LYS A 159 -6.75 -21.20 6.76
CA LYS A 159 -7.60 -21.99 7.64
C LYS A 159 -7.31 -23.47 7.44
N VAL A 160 -6.98 -24.14 8.53
CA VAL A 160 -6.79 -25.58 8.53
C VAL A 160 -8.18 -26.21 8.40
N PRO A 161 -8.42 -27.06 7.38
CA PRO A 161 -9.70 -27.74 7.26
C PRO A 161 -9.97 -28.59 8.51
N SER A 162 -11.21 -28.56 8.99
CA SER A 162 -11.68 -29.52 9.96
C SER A 162 -11.58 -30.93 9.38
N ASN A 163 -11.07 -31.89 10.16
CA ASN A 163 -10.91 -33.30 9.74
C ASN A 163 -12.21 -33.94 9.23
N ASP A 164 -13.37 -33.37 9.59
CA ASP A 164 -14.68 -33.92 9.26
C ASP A 164 -15.04 -33.82 7.77
N ASP A 165 -14.53 -32.81 7.05
CA ASP A 165 -14.77 -32.68 5.61
C ASP A 165 -13.65 -31.88 4.90
N PRO A 166 -12.69 -32.56 4.24
CA PRO A 166 -11.61 -31.88 3.53
C PRO A 166 -12.10 -31.10 2.29
N THR A 167 -13.31 -31.36 1.78
CA THR A 167 -13.86 -30.62 0.63
C THR A 167 -14.23 -29.18 1.01
N LEU A 168 -14.45 -28.91 2.30
CA LEU A 168 -14.78 -27.58 2.81
C LEU A 168 -13.55 -26.71 3.08
N ALA A 169 -12.34 -27.22 2.87
CA ALA A 169 -11.08 -26.48 3.07
C ALA A 169 -11.07 -25.14 2.34
N ASP A 170 -11.57 -25.12 1.10
CA ASP A 170 -11.49 -23.97 0.21
C ASP A 170 -12.80 -23.17 0.14
N LYS A 171 -13.77 -23.42 1.04
CA LYS A 171 -15.11 -22.80 0.98
C LYS A 171 -15.04 -21.27 0.97
N GLU A 172 -14.21 -20.67 1.82
CA GLU A 172 -14.12 -19.21 1.94
C GLU A 172 -13.44 -18.60 0.72
N ALA A 173 -12.42 -19.27 0.19
CA ALA A 173 -11.71 -18.85 -1.01
C ALA A 173 -12.63 -18.89 -2.25
N ILE A 174 -13.41 -19.96 -2.40
CA ILE A 174 -14.41 -20.10 -3.47
C ILE A 174 -15.51 -19.04 -3.31
N LEU A 175 -16.07 -18.88 -2.10
CA LEU A 175 -17.12 -17.90 -1.84
C LEU A 175 -16.63 -16.47 -2.13
N ALA A 176 -15.41 -16.12 -1.76
CA ALA A 176 -14.82 -14.82 -2.07
C ALA A 176 -14.68 -14.59 -3.57
N SER A 177 -14.16 -15.58 -4.29
CA SER A 177 -14.01 -15.54 -5.75
C SER A 177 -15.36 -15.34 -6.44
N LEU A 178 -16.37 -16.13 -6.08
CA LEU A 178 -17.73 -15.98 -6.59
C LEU A 178 -18.34 -14.62 -6.22
N ASN A 179 -18.11 -14.16 -4.99
CA ASN A 179 -18.63 -12.89 -4.51
C ASN A 179 -18.05 -11.73 -5.31
N ILE A 180 -16.73 -11.67 -5.52
CA ILE A 180 -16.07 -10.66 -6.35
C ILE A 180 -16.64 -10.71 -7.76
N LYS A 181 -16.72 -11.89 -8.38
CA LYS A 181 -17.26 -12.03 -9.74
C LYS A 181 -18.70 -11.55 -9.88
N ALA A 182 -19.50 -11.71 -8.83
CA ALA A 182 -20.89 -11.27 -8.78
C ALA A 182 -21.06 -9.78 -8.41
N MET A 183 -19.98 -9.05 -8.12
CA MET A 183 -20.06 -7.61 -7.88
C MET A 183 -20.27 -6.86 -9.19
N THR A 184 -21.13 -5.86 -9.13
CA THR A 184 -21.26 -4.82 -10.15
C THR A 184 -20.70 -3.51 -9.58
N PHE A 185 -20.01 -2.78 -10.45
CA PHE A 185 -19.45 -1.47 -10.17
C PHE A 185 -20.14 -0.48 -11.09
N ASP A 186 -20.88 0.46 -10.50
CA ASP A 186 -21.54 1.49 -11.28
C ASP A 186 -20.50 2.50 -11.76
N ASP A 187 -20.36 2.68 -13.07
CA ASP A 187 -19.51 3.71 -13.71
C ASP A 187 -20.11 5.12 -13.50
N THR A 188 -20.37 5.53 -12.26
CA THR A 188 -20.89 6.87 -11.93
C THR A 188 -19.80 7.94 -11.89
N ILE A 189 -18.58 7.62 -12.31
CA ILE A 189 -17.55 8.61 -12.67
C ILE A 189 -17.45 8.66 -14.20
N GLY A 190 -18.38 9.39 -14.82
CA GLY A 190 -18.36 9.58 -16.28
C GLY A 190 -19.66 10.09 -16.88
N VAL A 191 -20.77 10.00 -16.16
CA VAL A 191 -22.03 10.60 -16.59
C VAL A 191 -22.54 11.47 -15.46
N LEU A 192 -22.04 12.71 -15.41
CA LEU A 192 -22.88 13.79 -14.93
C LEU A 192 -24.12 13.74 -15.80
N SER A 193 -25.21 13.32 -15.20
CA SER A 193 -26.54 13.37 -15.73
C SER A 193 -26.86 14.82 -16.12
N ASP A 194 -26.67 15.14 -17.41
CA ASP A 194 -27.45 16.17 -18.11
C ASP A 194 -28.91 15.70 -18.18
N SER A 195 -29.57 15.67 -17.03
CA SER A 195 -31.01 15.48 -16.93
C SER A 195 -31.60 16.67 -16.21
N ASN A 196 -31.41 17.87 -16.77
CA ASN A 196 -32.29 19.00 -16.53
C ASN A 196 -32.23 20.02 -17.67
N ALA A 197 -33.02 19.83 -18.74
CA ALA A 197 -33.59 20.93 -19.53
C ALA A 197 -34.54 20.39 -20.61
N THR A 198 -35.83 20.34 -20.28
CA THR A 198 -36.87 20.62 -21.27
C THR A 198 -36.68 22.04 -21.79
N GLY A 199 -36.33 22.22 -23.07
CA GLY A 199 -36.37 23.54 -23.71
C GLY A 199 -35.40 23.71 -24.87
N THR A 200 -35.91 23.56 -26.09
CA THR A 200 -35.62 24.33 -27.31
C THR A 200 -34.30 25.15 -27.41
N GLY A 201 -33.50 24.85 -28.43
CA GLY A 201 -32.75 25.89 -29.16
C GLY A 201 -31.22 25.78 -29.19
N GLU A 202 -30.71 25.66 -30.42
CA GLU A 202 -29.46 26.24 -30.94
C GLU A 202 -28.08 25.69 -30.53
N LYS A 203 -27.43 25.11 -31.55
CA LYS A 203 -25.99 25.12 -31.90
C LYS A 203 -25.02 25.76 -30.90
N SER A 204 -24.23 24.91 -30.22
CA SER A 204 -22.79 25.12 -30.02
C SER A 204 -22.12 23.87 -29.44
N SER A 205 -21.15 23.31 -30.16
CA SER A 205 -20.19 22.34 -29.60
C SER A 205 -19.32 23.00 -28.53
N PRO A 206 -18.84 22.25 -27.52
CA PRO A 206 -17.56 22.55 -26.91
C PRO A 206 -16.55 21.46 -27.28
N LEU A 207 -15.45 21.92 -27.90
CA LEU A 207 -14.21 21.19 -28.04
C LEU A 207 -13.64 20.83 -26.66
N GLY A 208 -13.10 19.62 -26.56
CA GLY A 208 -11.85 19.37 -25.82
C GLY A 208 -11.93 19.36 -24.31
N SER A 209 -12.60 18.35 -23.73
CA SER A 209 -12.11 17.81 -22.46
C SER A 209 -10.94 16.86 -22.77
N PRO A 210 -9.80 16.96 -22.06
CA PRO A 210 -8.72 16.00 -22.25
C PRO A 210 -9.28 14.62 -21.93
N ILE A 211 -9.21 13.70 -22.90
CA ILE A 211 -9.43 12.28 -22.67
C ILE A 211 -8.26 11.84 -21.78
N VAL A 212 -8.41 12.04 -20.46
CA VAL A 212 -7.62 11.29 -19.50
C VAL A 212 -8.07 9.86 -19.74
N LEU A 213 -7.20 9.07 -20.36
CA LEU A 213 -7.36 7.63 -20.50
C LEU A 213 -7.14 7.01 -19.11
N GLN A 214 -8.02 7.37 -18.18
CA GLN A 214 -8.08 6.77 -16.86
C GLN A 214 -8.48 5.35 -17.14
N ARG A 215 -7.55 4.42 -16.93
CA ARG A 215 -7.73 2.98 -17.13
C ARG A 215 -9.07 2.61 -16.55
N ARG A 216 -10.05 2.33 -17.42
CA ARG A 216 -11.40 1.99 -16.99
C ARG A 216 -11.27 0.74 -16.14
N GLY A 217 -11.66 0.84 -14.88
CA GLY A 217 -11.81 -0.33 -14.03
C GLY A 217 -12.79 -1.30 -14.63
N SER A 218 -12.80 -2.51 -14.12
CA SER A 218 -13.80 -3.45 -14.57
C SER A 218 -15.19 -3.05 -14.07
N VAL A 219 -16.13 -2.84 -14.99
CA VAL A 219 -17.55 -2.59 -14.70
C VAL A 219 -18.18 -3.78 -13.96
N TYR A 220 -17.73 -4.98 -14.31
CA TYR A 220 -18.19 -6.24 -13.73
C TYR A 220 -17.06 -6.92 -12.99
N GLY A 221 -17.32 -7.42 -11.79
CA GLY A 221 -16.34 -8.18 -11.03
C GLY A 221 -15.84 -9.43 -11.74
N SER A 222 -16.59 -9.94 -12.72
CA SER A 222 -16.18 -11.05 -13.59
C SER A 222 -14.85 -10.82 -14.33
N ASN A 223 -14.49 -9.55 -14.61
CA ASN A 223 -13.24 -9.24 -15.33
C ASN A 223 -12.11 -8.78 -14.39
N VAL A 224 -12.31 -8.83 -13.08
CA VAL A 224 -11.21 -8.61 -12.12
C VAL A 224 -10.22 -9.77 -12.27
N PRO A 225 -8.91 -9.51 -12.51
CA PRO A 225 -7.90 -10.57 -12.57
C PRO A 225 -7.74 -11.19 -11.18
N MET A 226 -7.89 -12.52 -11.07
CA MET A 226 -7.82 -13.20 -9.78
C MET A 226 -6.95 -14.45 -9.81
N ILE A 227 -6.21 -14.67 -8.73
CA ILE A 227 -5.52 -15.94 -8.42
C ILE A 227 -6.05 -16.41 -7.06
N THR A 228 -6.54 -17.65 -7.00
CA THR A 228 -7.05 -18.26 -5.76
C THR A 228 -6.16 -19.43 -5.39
N GLY A 229 -5.52 -19.38 -4.22
CA GLY A 229 -4.84 -20.54 -3.65
C GLY A 229 -5.86 -21.56 -3.16
N MET A 230 -5.75 -22.81 -3.60
CA MET A 230 -6.61 -23.92 -3.19
C MET A 230 -5.77 -24.98 -2.48
N THR A 231 -6.32 -25.55 -1.40
CA THR A 231 -5.66 -26.56 -0.56
C THR A 231 -6.15 -27.96 -0.92
N PHE A 232 -7.40 -28.10 -1.38
CA PHE A 232 -7.97 -29.37 -1.79
C PHE A 232 -7.67 -29.63 -3.27
N GLU A 233 -6.70 -30.52 -3.54
CA GLU A 233 -6.62 -31.18 -4.84
C GLU A 233 -7.67 -32.30 -4.87
N GLY A 234 -8.67 -32.15 -5.73
CA GLY A 234 -9.66 -33.19 -5.98
C GLY A 234 -8.96 -34.50 -6.34
N SER A 235 -8.99 -35.46 -5.42
CA SER A 235 -8.49 -36.81 -5.67
C SER A 235 -9.37 -37.44 -6.75
N SER A 236 -8.95 -37.39 -8.02
CA SER A 236 -9.51 -38.25 -9.05
C SER A 236 -9.10 -39.69 -8.71
N LYS A 237 -10.06 -40.48 -8.25
CA LYS A 237 -10.00 -41.95 -8.29
C LYS A 237 -10.90 -42.43 -9.41
#